data_AF-A0A2N6G7E0-F1
#
_entry.id   AF-A0A2N6G7E0-F1
#
_cell.length_a   1.000
_cell.length_b   1.000
_cell.length_c   1.000
_cell.angle_alpha   90.00
_cell.angle_beta   90.00
_cell.angle_gamma   90.00
#
_symmetry.space_group_name_H-M   'P 1'
#
loop_
_entity.id
_entity.type
_entity.pdbx_description
1 polymer ?
#
loop_
_entity_poly.entity_id
_entity_poly.type
_entity_poly.pdbx_seq_one_letter_code
_entity_poly.pdbx_strand_id
1 'polypeptide(L)'
;MSYLDICILGWNLNALMFVTNLLLAVRVIRANNVDEIEEQTRFLEELKFEFDKYYPNRKIEIIISYLVPFTAFFRMTLRLLEMFLFFTKNKNTTMYDFMVYKYSYDIQKAKSK
;
A
#
# COMPACT_ATOMS: atom_id res chain seq x y z
N MET A 1 -10.75 31.12 4.59
CA MET A 1 -10.52 29.84 3.90
C MET A 1 -11.88 29.26 3.57
N SER A 2 -12.19 29.08 2.28
CA SER A 2 -13.46 28.51 1.83
C SER A 2 -13.45 26.98 1.95
N TYR A 3 -14.63 26.37 1.96
CA TYR A 3 -14.74 24.90 1.91
C TYR A 3 -14.07 24.29 0.68
N LEU A 4 -14.07 24.99 -0.46
CA LEU A 4 -13.40 24.55 -1.67
C LEU A 4 -11.87 24.57 -1.52
N ASP A 5 -11.31 25.58 -0.84
CA ASP A 5 -9.87 25.65 -0.57
C ASP A 5 -9.39 24.45 0.26
N ILE A 6 -10.21 24.01 1.22
CA ILE A 6 -9.94 22.83 2.06
C ILE A 6 -9.97 21.55 1.21
N CYS A 7 -10.94 21.41 0.31
CA CYS A 7 -11.01 20.26 -0.59
C CYS A 7 -9.83 20.19 -1.57
N ILE A 8 -9.42 21.33 -2.13
CA ILE A 8 -8.24 21.45 -3.00
C ILE A 8 -6.98 21.02 -2.26
N LEU A 9 -6.81 21.48 -1.01
CA LEU A 9 -5.70 21.04 -0.16
C LEU A 9 -5.73 19.53 0.07
N GLY A 10 -6.89 18.94 0.30
CA GLY A 10 -7.06 17.50 0.47
C GLY A 10 -6.68 16.68 -0.78
N TRP A 11 -7.04 17.15 -1.97
CA TRP A 11 -6.62 16.51 -3.22
C TRP A 11 -5.12 16.69 -3.48
N ASN A 12 -4.54 17.84 -3.15
CA ASN A 12 -3.09 18.06 -3.24
C ASN A 12 -2.32 17.10 -2.32
N LEU A 13 -2.82 16.85 -1.11
CA LEU A 13 -2.24 15.85 -0.21
C LEU A 13 -2.39 14.41 -0.73
N ASN A 14 -3.53 14.08 -1.34
CA ASN A 14 -3.69 12.78 -2.03
C ASN A 14 -2.66 12.63 -3.16
N ALA A 15 -2.43 13.69 -3.95
CA ALA A 15 -1.42 13.70 -5.02
C ALA A 15 0.01 13.55 -4.47
N LEU A 16 0.32 14.22 -3.35
CA LEU A 16 1.61 14.06 -2.66
C LEU A 16 1.85 12.59 -2.25
N MET A 17 0.83 11.91 -1.73
CA MET A 17 0.97 10.49 -1.37
C MET A 17 1.14 9.59 -2.58
N PHE A 18 0.51 9.92 -3.71
CA PHE A 18 0.74 9.20 -4.96
C PHE A 18 2.20 9.31 -5.40
N VAL A 19 2.78 10.52 -5.39
CA VAL A 19 4.20 10.74 -5.71
C VAL A 19 5.10 9.99 -4.73
N THR A 20 4.78 10.03 -3.43
CA THR A 20 5.55 9.30 -2.41
C THR A 20 5.56 7.79 -2.66
N ASN A 21 4.41 7.20 -3.00
CA ASN A 21 4.32 5.78 -3.37
C ASN A 21 5.14 5.46 -4.62
N LEU A 22 5.09 6.32 -5.64
CA LEU A 22 5.86 6.14 -6.86
C LEU A 22 7.37 6.15 -6.56
N LEU A 23 7.84 7.07 -5.71
CA LEU A 23 9.23 7.13 -5.29
C LEU A 23 9.65 5.86 -4.53
N LEU A 24 8.79 5.33 -3.66
CA LEU A 24 9.05 4.06 -2.98
C LEU A 24 9.16 2.89 -3.97
N ALA A 25 8.24 2.81 -4.94
CA ALA A 25 8.28 1.77 -5.96
C ALA A 25 9.57 1.84 -6.80
N VAL A 26 9.95 3.03 -7.26
CA VAL A 26 11.20 3.24 -8.00
C VAL A 26 12.42 2.85 -7.16
N ARG A 27 12.42 3.18 -5.86
CA ARG A 27 13.50 2.81 -4.95
C ARG A 27 13.63 1.30 -4.80
N VAL A 28 12.52 0.57 -4.66
CA VAL A 28 12.52 -0.90 -4.56
C VAL A 28 13.06 -1.53 -5.83
N ILE A 29 12.61 -1.06 -7.01
CA ILE A 29 13.09 -1.58 -8.30
C ILE A 29 14.58 -1.35 -8.49
N ARG A 30 15.11 -0.20 -8.05
CA ARG A 30 16.55 0.10 -8.16
C ARG A 30 17.43 -0.67 -7.17
N ALA A 31 16.88 -1.15 -6.06
CA ALA A 31 17.66 -1.76 -4.98
C ALA A 31 17.84 -3.27 -5.15
N ASN A 32 16.98 -3.93 -5.94
CA ASN A 32 16.93 -5.38 -6.07
C ASN A 32 17.32 -5.83 -7.49
N ASN A 33 17.84 -7.05 -7.62
CA ASN A 33 18.13 -7.67 -8.92
C ASN A 33 16.82 -8.04 -9.65
N VAL A 34 16.82 -7.97 -10.97
CA VAL A 34 15.63 -8.25 -11.80
C VAL A 34 15.07 -9.66 -11.54
N ASP A 35 15.96 -10.65 -11.42
CA ASP A 35 15.57 -12.05 -11.18
C ASP A 35 14.92 -12.25 -9.80
N GLU A 36 15.46 -11.58 -8.76
CA GLU A 36 14.88 -11.61 -7.40
C GLU A 36 13.52 -10.92 -7.35
N ILE A 37 13.35 -9.81 -8.09
CA ILE A 37 12.07 -9.10 -8.20
C ILE A 37 11.02 -9.99 -8.86
N GLU A 38 11.39 -10.77 -9.88
CA GLU A 38 10.46 -11.64 -10.59
C GLU A 38 9.92 -12.75 -9.69
N GLU A 39 10.80 -13.44 -8.94
CA GLU A 39 10.39 -14.48 -8.01
C GLU A 39 9.50 -13.94 -6.88
N GLN A 40 9.90 -12.80 -6.30
CA GLN A 40 9.09 -12.10 -5.28
C GLN A 40 7.73 -11.67 -5.83
N THR A 41 7.67 -11.22 -7.09
CA THR A 41 6.43 -10.79 -7.72
C THR A 41 5.48 -11.97 -7.91
N ARG A 42 5.96 -13.14 -8.36
CA ARG A 42 5.12 -14.34 -8.52
C ARG A 42 4.46 -14.75 -7.21
N PHE A 43 5.22 -14.80 -6.12
CA PHE A 43 4.66 -15.15 -4.81
C PHE A 43 3.64 -14.10 -4.31
N LEU A 44 3.92 -12.82 -4.51
CA LEU A 44 2.97 -11.75 -4.18
C LEU A 44 1.70 -11.81 -5.04
N GLU A 45 1.80 -12.25 -6.29
CA GLU A 45 0.64 -12.45 -7.16
C GLU A 45 -0.27 -13.57 -6.66
N GLU A 46 0.30 -14.68 -6.18
CA GLU A 46 -0.47 -15.77 -5.56
C GLU A 46 -1.22 -15.28 -4.30
N LEU A 47 -0.51 -14.58 -3.41
CA LEU A 47 -1.13 -13.98 -2.22
C LEU A 47 -2.21 -12.96 -2.59
N LYS A 48 -1.97 -12.16 -3.62
CA LYS A 48 -2.95 -11.18 -4.11
C LYS A 48 -4.17 -11.87 -4.71
N PHE A 49 -4.00 -12.98 -5.43
CA PHE A 49 -5.11 -13.75 -5.97
C PHE A 49 -5.98 -14.33 -4.85
N GLU A 50 -5.36 -14.90 -3.82
CA GLU A 50 -6.08 -15.38 -2.64
C GLU A 50 -6.79 -14.24 -1.91
N PHE A 51 -6.13 -13.10 -1.75
CA PHE A 51 -6.71 -11.91 -1.15
C PHE A 51 -7.93 -11.39 -1.94
N ASP A 52 -7.83 -11.30 -3.28
CA ASP A 52 -8.88 -10.79 -4.15
C ASP A 52 -10.17 -11.65 -4.06
N LYS A 53 -10.06 -12.95 -3.71
CA LYS A 53 -11.21 -13.83 -3.44
C LYS A 53 -12.06 -13.34 -2.26
N TYR A 54 -11.44 -12.79 -1.22
CA TYR A 54 -12.14 -12.26 -0.05
C TYR A 54 -12.65 -10.83 -0.25
N TYR A 55 -12.04 -10.07 -1.17
CA TYR A 55 -12.35 -8.65 -1.39
C TYR A 55 -12.49 -8.28 -2.88
N PRO A 56 -13.52 -8.81 -3.57
CA PRO A 56 -13.65 -8.67 -5.03
C PRO A 56 -13.80 -7.22 -5.52
N ASN A 57 -14.45 -6.35 -4.72
CA ASN A 57 -14.74 -4.97 -5.10
C ASN A 57 -13.67 -3.95 -4.67
N ARG A 58 -12.56 -4.40 -4.06
CA ARG A 58 -11.55 -3.51 -3.47
C ARG A 58 -10.92 -2.56 -4.49
N LYS A 59 -10.76 -2.99 -5.75
CA LYS A 59 -10.18 -2.14 -6.82
C LYS A 59 -11.04 -0.91 -7.07
N ILE A 60 -12.35 -1.09 -7.12
CA ILE A 60 -13.32 0.00 -7.30
C ILE A 60 -13.30 0.92 -6.08
N GLU A 61 -13.30 0.35 -4.88
CA GLU A 61 -13.23 1.12 -3.63
C GLU A 61 -11.97 1.98 -3.54
N ILE A 62 -10.82 1.47 -4.00
CA ILE A 62 -9.58 2.23 -4.08
C ILE A 62 -9.72 3.41 -5.05
N ILE A 63 -10.29 3.21 -6.24
CA ILE A 63 -10.50 4.29 -7.22
C ILE A 63 -11.39 5.39 -6.63
N ILE A 64 -12.53 5.00 -6.03
CA ILE A 64 -13.46 5.94 -5.39
C ILE A 64 -12.75 6.70 -4.27
N SER A 65 -11.90 6.03 -3.49
CA SER A 65 -11.16 6.66 -2.40
C SER A 65 -10.13 7.70 -2.85
N TYR A 66 -9.71 7.72 -4.13
CA TYR A 66 -8.86 8.81 -4.64
C TYR A 66 -9.66 10.06 -5.02
N LEU A 67 -10.96 9.92 -5.31
CA LEU A 67 -11.85 11.03 -5.66
C LEU A 67 -12.27 11.84 -4.42
N VAL A 68 -12.29 11.20 -3.25
CA VAL A 68 -12.61 11.87 -1.98
C VAL A 68 -11.36 12.61 -1.47
N PRO A 69 -11.47 13.88 -1.02
CA PRO A 69 -10.32 14.61 -0.48
C PRO A 69 -9.82 13.96 0.83
N PHE A 70 -8.51 14.01 1.07
CA PHE A 70 -7.80 13.49 2.27
C PHE A 70 -7.80 11.98 2.52
N THR A 71 -8.70 11.21 1.94
CA THR A 71 -8.83 9.76 2.18
C THR A 71 -7.57 8.99 1.80
N ALA A 72 -6.99 9.25 0.62
CA ALA A 72 -5.74 8.64 0.20
C ALA A 72 -4.57 9.08 1.08
N PHE A 73 -4.56 10.35 1.49
CA PHE A 73 -3.57 10.89 2.43
C PHE A 73 -3.54 10.13 3.75
N PHE A 74 -4.68 10.03 4.45
CA PHE A 74 -4.75 9.35 5.74
C PHE A 74 -4.46 7.86 5.61
N ARG A 75 -5.04 7.19 4.60
CA ARG A 75 -4.81 5.76 4.36
C ARG A 75 -3.33 5.45 4.16
N MET A 76 -2.64 6.25 3.35
CA MET A 76 -1.22 6.03 3.09
C MET A 76 -0.35 6.42 4.27
N THR A 77 -0.68 7.48 5.00
CA THR A 77 0.04 7.87 6.22
C THR A 77 0.02 6.75 7.25
N LEU A 78 -1.15 6.16 7.50
CA LEU A 78 -1.28 5.00 8.41
C LEU A 78 -0.44 3.81 7.92
N ARG A 79 -0.42 3.55 6.61
CA ARG A 79 0.39 2.47 6.03
C ARG A 79 1.89 2.71 6.17
N LEU A 80 2.36 3.94 5.96
CA LEU A 80 3.77 4.30 6.18
C LEU A 80 4.16 4.16 7.65
N LEU A 81 3.25 4.48 8.57
CA LEU A 81 3.45 4.29 10.00
C LEU A 81 3.54 2.78 10.34
N GLU A 82 2.63 1.95 9.81
CA GLU A 82 2.71 0.49 9.95
C GLU A 82 4.05 -0.07 9.43
N MET A 83 4.47 0.36 8.25
CA MET A 83 5.76 0.00 7.67
C MET A 83 6.93 0.41 8.56
N PHE A 84 6.93 1.66 9.03
CA PHE A 84 7.98 2.18 9.89
C PHE A 84 8.11 1.37 11.19
N LEU A 85 6.97 1.06 11.83
CA LEU A 85 6.95 0.22 13.02
C LEU A 85 7.44 -1.20 12.72
N PHE A 86 7.06 -1.77 11.58
CA PHE A 86 7.51 -3.09 11.16
C PHE A 86 9.03 -3.15 10.96
N PHE A 87 9.62 -2.20 10.22
CA PHE A 87 11.07 -2.15 10.00
C PHE A 87 11.85 -1.83 11.27
N THR A 88 11.29 -1.03 12.18
CA THR A 88 11.92 -0.72 13.47
C THR A 88 12.02 -1.96 14.35
N LYS A 89 10.98 -2.81 14.35
CA LYS A 89 10.95 -4.05 15.13
C LYS A 89 11.72 -5.20 14.49
N ASN A 90 11.70 -5.30 13.15
CA ASN A 90 12.31 -6.39 12.41
C ASN A 90 13.54 -5.90 11.64
N LYS A 91 14.73 -6.10 12.22
CA LYS A 91 16.01 -5.73 11.59
C LYS A 91 16.28 -6.60 10.36
N ASN A 92 16.90 -6.02 9.33
CA ASN A 92 17.22 -6.66 8.05
C ASN A 92 16.02 -7.16 7.24
N THR A 93 14.84 -6.55 7.42
CA THR A 93 13.67 -6.88 6.60
C THR A 93 13.55 -5.95 5.40
N THR A 94 13.02 -6.49 4.32
CA THR A 94 12.83 -5.81 3.04
C THR A 94 11.38 -5.36 2.89
N MET A 95 11.12 -4.49 1.90
CA MET A 95 9.76 -4.11 1.52
C MET A 95 8.90 -5.31 1.15
N TYR A 96 9.51 -6.33 0.53
CA TYR A 96 8.86 -7.59 0.20
C TYR A 96 8.33 -8.30 1.45
N ASP A 97 9.15 -8.43 2.49
CA ASP A 97 8.76 -9.10 3.74
C ASP A 97 7.57 -8.43 4.42
N PHE A 98 7.54 -7.09 4.41
CA PHE A 98 6.39 -6.32 4.90
C PHE A 98 5.12 -6.62 4.09
N MET A 99 5.23 -6.68 2.76
CA MET A 99 4.08 -6.95 1.88
C MET A 99 3.54 -8.37 2.08
N VAL A 100 4.41 -9.37 2.19
CA VAL A 100 4.02 -10.75 2.51
C VAL A 100 3.32 -10.82 3.85
N TYR A 101 3.91 -10.25 4.91
CA TYR A 101 3.30 -10.17 6.23
C TYR A 101 1.89 -9.57 6.17
N LYS A 102 1.73 -8.45 5.47
CA LYS A 102 0.45 -7.75 5.39
C LYS A 102 -0.61 -8.55 4.66
N TYR A 103 -0.30 -9.12 3.49
CA TYR A 103 -1.23 -9.94 2.73
C TYR A 103 -1.63 -11.19 3.52
N SER A 104 -0.68 -11.91 4.10
CA SER A 104 -0.97 -13.10 4.90
C SER A 104 -1.82 -12.78 6.12
N TYR A 105 -1.52 -11.68 6.83
CA TYR A 105 -2.31 -11.24 7.98
C TYR A 105 -3.75 -10.88 7.60
N ASP A 106 -3.94 -10.12 6.51
CA ASP A 106 -5.26 -9.72 6.06
C ASP A 106 -6.08 -10.93 5.58
N ILE A 107 -5.46 -11.90 4.89
CA ILE A 107 -6.10 -13.16 4.48
C ILE A 107 -6.50 -13.99 5.71
N GLN A 108 -5.60 -14.16 6.68
CA GLN A 108 -5.90 -14.88 7.92
C GLN A 108 -7.06 -14.24 8.68
N LYS A 109 -7.07 -12.91 8.77
CA LYS A 109 -8.15 -12.16 9.40
C LYS A 109 -9.48 -12.40 8.66
N ALA A 110 -9.46 -12.41 7.33
CA ALA A 110 -10.64 -12.71 6.52
C ALA A 110 -11.11 -14.16 6.67
N LYS A 111 -10.20 -15.13 6.85
CA LYS A 111 -10.52 -16.54 7.14
C LYS A 111 -11.09 -16.75 8.54
N SER A 112 -10.64 -15.98 9.52
CA SER A 112 -11.09 -16.07 10.92
C SER A 112 -12.44 -15.39 11.20
N LYS A 113 -13.01 -14.73 10.20
CA LYS A 113 -14.26 -13.97 10.28
C LYS A 113 -15.39 -14.73 9.61
#